data_AF-A0A0V0R7Y8-F1
#
_entry.id   AF-A0A0V0R7Y8-F1
#
_cell.length_a   1.000
_cell.length_b   1.000
_cell.length_c   1.000
_cell.angle_alpha   90.00
_cell.angle_beta   90.00
_cell.angle_gamma   90.00
#
_symmetry.space_group_name_H-M   'P 1'
#
loop_
_entity.id
_entity.type
_entity.pdbx_description
1 polymer ?
#
loop_
_entity_poly.entity_id
_entity_poly.type
_entity_poly.pdbx_seq_one_letter_code
_entity_poly.pdbx_strand_id
1 'polypeptide(L)'
;MTTNQPQTFKFATYNIRNHMDRYSERKEFLKQTIHQVKSDIMGLQEVAFLPGGQLHELVKDNDGNDIFEHHIKQIILWLKIKIPNFEEANIIFCGDFNATPIEECYRFVEESGFKSTHYTVHSEEPEITFPTGLLAPNMDTDPANCLDYIWYRGNIKPLNCQIFGNKCLETDPTIYPSDHMGLVSDFEIY
;
A
#
# COMPACT_ATOMS: atom_id res chain seq x y z
N MET A 1 -20.20 11.01 32.71
CA MET A 1 -19.84 10.09 31.61
C MET A 1 -19.08 10.92 30.59
N THR A 2 -17.76 10.82 30.56
CA THR A 2 -16.97 11.43 29.50
C THR A 2 -17.28 10.63 28.23
N THR A 3 -18.03 11.22 27.30
CA THR A 3 -18.14 10.67 25.96
C THR A 3 -16.73 10.68 25.37
N ASN A 4 -16.12 9.52 25.14
CA ASN A 4 -14.90 9.42 24.34
C ASN A 4 -15.22 10.06 22.99
N GLN A 5 -14.68 11.24 22.73
CA GLN A 5 -14.80 11.82 21.41
C GLN A 5 -13.92 11.00 20.47
N PRO A 6 -14.43 10.65 19.27
CA PRO A 6 -13.64 9.95 18.29
C PRO A 6 -12.38 10.75 17.95
N GLN A 7 -11.24 10.06 17.87
CA GLN A 7 -9.99 10.64 17.38
C GLN A 7 -9.83 10.29 15.91
N THR A 8 -9.31 11.23 15.13
CA THR A 8 -9.04 11.03 13.70
C THR A 8 -7.55 11.01 13.41
N PHE A 9 -7.12 10.15 12.50
CA PHE A 9 -5.75 10.16 11.97
C PHE A 9 -5.76 9.79 10.48
N LYS A 10 -4.74 10.22 9.76
CA LYS A 10 -4.55 9.96 8.34
C LYS A 10 -3.46 8.92 8.11
N PHE A 11 -3.82 7.84 7.43
CA PHE A 11 -2.92 6.74 7.11
C PHE A 11 -2.72 6.62 5.60
N ALA A 12 -1.50 6.36 5.16
CA ALA A 12 -1.18 6.14 3.76
C ALA A 12 -0.31 4.89 3.53
N THR A 13 -0.33 4.35 2.32
CA THR A 13 0.64 3.37 1.83
C THR A 13 1.15 3.76 0.45
N TYR A 14 2.43 3.51 0.17
CA TYR A 14 3.00 3.82 -1.14
C TYR A 14 4.26 3.02 -1.49
N ASN A 15 4.22 2.27 -2.59
CA ASN A 15 5.43 1.73 -3.23
C ASN A 15 6.10 2.86 -4.01
N ILE A 16 7.36 3.16 -3.66
CA ILE A 16 8.10 4.30 -4.20
C ILE A 16 9.10 3.94 -5.33
N ARG A 17 9.19 2.66 -5.70
CA ARG A 17 10.09 2.13 -6.73
C ARG A 17 11.54 2.60 -6.62
N ASN A 18 12.06 2.77 -5.41
CA ASN A 18 13.09 3.75 -5.07
C ASN A 18 14.21 4.01 -6.12
N HIS A 19 15.40 3.42 -6.02
CA HIS A 19 16.53 3.78 -6.88
C HIS A 19 16.43 3.26 -8.32
N MET A 20 15.31 2.65 -8.68
CA MET A 20 15.06 2.10 -10.00
C MET A 20 14.54 3.17 -10.95
N ASP A 21 14.74 2.89 -12.24
CA ASP A 21 14.32 3.75 -13.33
C ASP A 21 14.86 5.16 -13.22
N ARG A 22 14.11 6.14 -13.68
CA ARG A 22 14.48 7.57 -13.74
C ARG A 22 14.48 8.23 -12.36
N TYR A 23 14.94 7.53 -11.32
CA TYR A 23 14.92 7.99 -9.92
C TYR A 23 15.57 9.36 -9.74
N SER A 24 16.74 9.61 -10.33
CA SER A 24 17.43 10.90 -10.24
C SER A 24 16.58 12.06 -10.76
N GLU A 25 15.69 11.80 -11.73
CA GLU A 25 14.80 12.79 -12.34
C GLU A 25 13.50 12.97 -11.53
N ARG A 26 12.96 11.88 -10.96
CA ARG A 26 11.70 11.92 -10.20
C ARG A 26 11.86 12.11 -8.68
N LYS A 27 13.07 12.04 -8.13
CA LYS A 27 13.32 12.04 -6.66
C LYS A 27 12.67 13.22 -5.95
N GLU A 28 12.85 14.43 -6.46
CA GLU A 28 12.25 15.62 -5.83
C GLU A 28 10.73 15.64 -5.99
N PHE A 29 10.21 15.14 -7.12
CA PHE A 29 8.78 15.01 -7.34
C PHE A 29 8.14 13.96 -6.41
N LEU A 30 8.81 12.83 -6.20
CA LEU A 30 8.44 11.80 -5.23
C LEU A 30 8.38 12.37 -3.81
N LYS A 31 9.42 13.09 -3.37
CA LYS A 31 9.41 13.75 -2.06
C LYS A 31 8.27 14.73 -1.91
N GLN A 32 8.04 15.58 -2.92
CA GLN A 32 6.94 16.54 -2.90
C GLN A 32 5.58 15.83 -2.82
N THR A 33 5.40 14.76 -3.57
CA THR A 33 4.20 13.92 -3.54
C THR A 33 3.95 13.38 -2.13
N ILE A 34 4.96 12.75 -1.51
CA ILE A 34 4.87 12.23 -0.12
C ILE A 34 4.55 13.36 0.86
N HIS A 35 5.22 14.50 0.76
CA HIS A 35 4.98 15.65 1.64
C HIS A 35 3.57 16.24 1.50
N GLN A 36 2.98 16.21 0.31
CA GLN A 36 1.64 16.77 0.03
C GLN A 36 0.51 15.92 0.61
N VAL A 37 0.72 14.60 0.78
CA VAL A 37 -0.29 13.69 1.37
C VAL A 37 -0.64 14.08 2.81
N LYS A 38 0.34 14.60 3.56
CA LYS A 38 0.19 15.01 4.97
C LYS A 38 -0.46 13.92 5.84
N SER A 39 -0.08 12.66 5.62
CA SER A 39 -0.50 11.54 6.48
C SER A 39 0.24 11.59 7.81
N ASP A 40 -0.42 11.16 8.89
CA ASP A 40 0.20 10.98 10.19
C ASP A 40 1.09 9.73 10.21
N ILE A 41 0.67 8.68 9.51
CA ILE A 41 1.39 7.41 9.38
C ILE A 41 1.43 7.02 7.90
N MET A 42 2.58 6.57 7.41
CA MET A 42 2.75 6.09 6.04
C MET A 42 3.58 4.79 6.01
N GLY A 43 3.02 3.74 5.40
CA GLY A 43 3.76 2.53 5.04
C GLY A 43 4.43 2.70 3.67
N LEU A 44 5.75 2.53 3.60
CA LEU A 44 6.50 2.64 2.35
C LEU A 44 7.06 1.28 1.93
N GLN A 45 6.97 0.97 0.63
CA GLN A 45 7.59 -0.22 0.02
C GLN A 45 8.75 0.20 -0.88
N GLU A 46 9.68 -0.74 -1.16
CA GLU A 46 10.89 -0.51 -1.96
C GLU A 46 11.86 0.58 -1.42
N VAL A 47 11.82 0.88 -0.12
CA VAL A 47 12.81 1.78 0.48
C VAL A 47 14.19 1.12 0.45
N ALA A 48 15.20 1.83 -0.06
CA ALA A 48 16.58 1.34 -0.06
C ALA A 48 17.39 2.09 0.99
N PHE A 49 18.09 1.32 1.83
CA PHE A 49 18.87 1.84 2.95
C PHE A 49 20.36 2.03 2.63
N LEU A 50 20.86 1.39 1.56
CA LEU A 50 22.25 1.48 1.10
C LEU A 50 22.32 1.65 -0.43
N PRO A 51 23.40 2.23 -0.98
CA PRO A 51 23.63 2.23 -2.41
C PRO A 51 23.88 0.78 -2.87
N GLY A 52 22.91 0.19 -3.58
CA GLY A 52 23.09 -1.09 -4.28
C GLY A 52 22.56 -2.33 -3.56
N GLY A 53 21.49 -2.23 -2.78
CA GLY A 53 20.76 -3.43 -2.36
C GLY A 53 19.29 -3.13 -2.09
N GLN A 54 18.39 -3.78 -2.81
CA GLN A 54 17.02 -3.94 -2.36
C GLN A 54 16.94 -5.10 -1.35
N LEU A 55 15.97 -5.06 -0.44
CA LEU A 55 15.80 -6.13 0.57
C LEU A 55 15.55 -7.51 -0.09
N HIS A 56 14.93 -7.54 -1.28
CA HIS A 56 14.69 -8.77 -2.04
C HIS A 56 15.99 -9.48 -2.47
N GLU A 57 17.13 -8.79 -2.51
CA GLU A 57 18.42 -9.41 -2.86
C GLU A 57 19.02 -10.22 -1.70
N LEU A 58 18.55 -9.99 -0.47
CA LEU A 58 19.01 -10.69 0.73
C LEU A 58 18.27 -12.01 0.96
N VAL A 59 17.12 -12.21 0.32
CA VAL A 59 16.31 -13.42 0.39
C VAL A 59 15.97 -13.83 -1.04
N LYS A 60 16.74 -14.75 -1.62
CA LYS A 60 16.41 -15.32 -2.93
C LYS A 60 15.23 -16.28 -2.76
N ASP A 61 14.07 -15.84 -3.20
CA ASP A 61 12.87 -16.66 -3.26
C ASP A 61 12.84 -17.42 -4.60
N ASN A 62 12.72 -18.75 -4.53
CA ASN A 62 12.98 -19.65 -5.66
C ASN A 62 11.74 -20.09 -6.45
N ASP A 63 10.51 -19.72 -6.09
CA ASP A 63 9.31 -20.33 -6.69
C ASP A 63 8.20 -19.32 -6.99
N GLY A 64 7.69 -19.32 -8.23
CA GLY A 64 6.67 -18.39 -8.72
C GLY A 64 5.27 -18.64 -8.13
N ASN A 65 4.48 -17.57 -8.06
CA ASN A 65 3.04 -17.44 -7.81
C ASN A 65 2.44 -17.99 -6.50
N ASP A 66 3.02 -19.00 -5.84
CA ASP A 66 2.50 -19.57 -4.58
C ASP A 66 3.02 -18.83 -3.31
N ILE A 67 3.91 -17.85 -3.51
CA ILE A 67 4.64 -17.17 -2.42
C ILE A 67 3.85 -16.01 -1.81
N PHE A 68 3.15 -15.19 -2.60
CA PHE A 68 2.46 -14.01 -2.06
C PHE A 68 1.36 -14.41 -1.07
N GLU A 69 0.55 -15.40 -1.45
CA GLU A 69 -0.45 -15.96 -0.56
C GLU A 69 0.20 -16.60 0.68
N HIS A 70 1.29 -17.33 0.52
CA HIS A 70 2.03 -17.89 1.65
C HIS A 70 2.52 -16.79 2.60
N HIS A 71 3.11 -15.71 2.10
CA HIS A 71 3.58 -14.58 2.90
C HIS A 71 2.44 -13.91 3.67
N ILE A 72 1.31 -13.64 3.01
CA ILE A 72 0.14 -13.06 3.65
C ILE A 72 -0.42 -13.99 4.74
N LYS A 73 -0.47 -15.31 4.48
CA LYS A 73 -0.83 -16.32 5.48
C LYS A 73 0.11 -16.27 6.70
N GLN A 74 1.42 -16.21 6.48
CA GLN A 74 2.40 -16.12 7.57
C GLN A 74 2.25 -14.82 8.37
N ILE A 75 2.05 -13.68 7.71
CA ILE A 75 1.85 -12.38 8.38
C ILE A 75 0.60 -12.43 9.24
N ILE A 76 -0.53 -12.88 8.71
CA ILE A 76 -1.79 -12.96 9.47
C ILE A 76 -1.69 -13.96 10.63
N LEU A 77 -1.04 -15.11 10.41
CA LEU A 77 -0.78 -16.06 11.50
C LEU A 77 0.10 -15.44 12.59
N TRP A 78 1.15 -14.71 12.20
CA TRP A 78 2.01 -13.99 13.13
C TRP A 78 1.24 -12.94 13.92
N LEU A 79 0.37 -12.16 13.27
CA LEU A 79 -0.51 -11.18 13.94
C LEU A 79 -1.41 -11.85 14.97
N LYS A 80 -2.06 -12.97 14.62
CA LYS A 80 -2.93 -13.75 15.52
C LYS A 80 -2.17 -14.26 16.75
N ILE A 81 -0.90 -14.63 16.58
CA ILE A 81 -0.05 -15.14 17.67
C ILE A 81 0.48 -14.00 18.54
N LYS A 82 0.82 -12.85 17.94
CA LYS A 82 1.56 -11.77 18.62
C LYS A 82 0.70 -10.66 19.19
N ILE A 83 -0.50 -10.45 18.67
CA ILE A 83 -1.42 -9.42 19.18
C ILE A 83 -2.33 -10.05 20.24
N PRO A 84 -2.21 -9.66 21.52
CA PRO A 84 -3.15 -10.07 22.55
C PRO A 84 -4.56 -9.59 22.19
N ASN A 85 -5.57 -10.44 22.41
CA ASN A 85 -6.96 -10.16 22.04
C ASN A 85 -7.09 -9.71 20.57
N PHE A 86 -6.39 -10.38 19.64
CA PHE A 86 -6.44 -10.12 18.21
C PHE A 86 -7.87 -9.91 17.68
N GLU A 87 -8.84 -10.63 18.24
CA GLU A 87 -10.24 -10.51 17.84
C GLU A 87 -10.85 -9.12 18.10
N GLU A 88 -10.38 -8.42 19.14
CA GLU A 88 -10.83 -7.10 19.58
C GLU A 88 -9.89 -5.96 19.18
N ALA A 89 -8.70 -6.29 18.66
CA ALA A 89 -7.66 -5.31 18.34
C ALA A 89 -8.00 -4.47 17.10
N ASN A 90 -7.66 -3.17 17.17
CA ASN A 90 -7.65 -2.30 16.00
C ASN A 90 -6.36 -2.52 15.21
N ILE A 91 -6.47 -2.95 13.96
CA ILE A 91 -5.33 -3.27 13.11
C ILE A 91 -5.53 -2.59 11.75
N ILE A 92 -4.51 -1.86 11.29
CA ILE A 92 -4.36 -1.48 9.88
C ILE A 92 -3.26 -2.36 9.30
N PHE A 93 -3.54 -2.98 8.16
CA PHE A 93 -2.59 -3.78 7.39
C PHE A 93 -2.54 -3.24 5.96
N CYS A 94 -1.36 -2.89 5.46
CA CYS A 94 -1.25 -2.18 4.19
C CYS A 94 0.01 -2.54 3.42
N GLY A 95 0.01 -2.21 2.13
CA GLY A 95 1.18 -2.32 1.29
C GLY A 95 0.83 -2.63 -0.15
N ASP A 96 1.87 -2.89 -0.91
CA ASP A 96 1.80 -3.57 -2.19
C ASP A 96 1.76 -5.09 -1.92
N PHE A 97 0.64 -5.71 -2.28
CA PHE A 97 0.39 -7.14 -2.06
C PHE A 97 0.79 -7.98 -3.27
N ASN A 98 1.09 -7.37 -4.43
CA ASN A 98 1.28 -8.06 -5.70
C ASN A 98 0.15 -9.06 -6.01
N ALA A 99 -1.09 -8.73 -5.61
CA ALA A 99 -2.27 -9.55 -5.80
C ALA A 99 -3.49 -8.68 -6.13
N THR A 100 -4.27 -9.13 -7.11
CA THR A 100 -5.50 -8.50 -7.58
C THR A 100 -6.70 -8.86 -6.71
N PRO A 101 -7.82 -8.12 -6.80
CA PRO A 101 -9.01 -8.39 -6.01
C PRO A 101 -9.68 -9.75 -6.29
N ILE A 102 -9.34 -10.41 -7.40
CA ILE A 102 -9.90 -11.71 -7.78
C ILE A 102 -9.04 -12.90 -7.33
N GLU A 103 -7.88 -12.65 -6.73
CA GLU A 103 -6.94 -13.69 -6.31
C GLU A 103 -7.21 -14.22 -4.90
N GLU A 104 -6.65 -15.39 -4.58
CA GLU A 104 -6.82 -16.06 -3.28
C GLU A 104 -6.24 -15.24 -2.13
N CYS A 105 -5.14 -14.54 -2.38
CA CYS A 105 -4.52 -13.64 -1.41
C CYS A 105 -5.50 -12.58 -0.89
N TYR A 106 -6.23 -11.90 -1.77
CA TYR A 106 -7.24 -10.90 -1.40
C TYR A 106 -8.35 -11.53 -0.55
N ARG A 107 -8.92 -12.65 -1.02
CA ARG A 107 -9.97 -13.39 -0.29
C ARG A 107 -9.53 -13.83 1.10
N PHE A 108 -8.30 -14.31 1.23
CA PHE A 108 -7.77 -14.78 2.50
C PHE A 108 -7.65 -13.65 3.54
N VAL A 109 -7.31 -12.43 3.11
CA VAL A 109 -7.28 -11.26 4.00
C VAL A 109 -8.69 -10.93 4.49
N GLU A 110 -9.69 -10.93 3.61
CA GLU A 110 -11.10 -10.73 3.97
C GLU A 110 -11.62 -11.80 4.93
N GLU A 111 -11.39 -13.08 4.61
CA GLU A 111 -11.77 -14.23 5.47
C GLU A 111 -11.08 -14.18 6.83
N SER A 112 -9.94 -13.51 6.93
CA SER A 112 -9.24 -13.25 8.19
C SER A 112 -9.81 -12.09 9.02
N GLY A 113 -10.95 -11.52 8.58
CA GLY A 113 -11.71 -10.50 9.30
C GLY A 113 -11.24 -9.07 9.03
N PHE A 114 -10.39 -8.86 8.03
CA PHE A 114 -10.05 -7.53 7.55
C PHE A 114 -11.05 -7.05 6.51
N LYS A 115 -11.16 -5.72 6.37
CA LYS A 115 -11.99 -5.06 5.37
C LYS A 115 -11.13 -4.13 4.55
N SER A 116 -11.30 -4.12 3.23
CA SER A 116 -10.63 -3.15 2.39
C SER A 116 -11.18 -1.75 2.66
N THR A 117 -10.27 -0.80 2.84
CA THR A 117 -10.61 0.60 3.13
C THR A 117 -11.24 1.26 1.92
N HIS A 118 -10.68 1.07 0.72
CA HIS A 118 -11.22 1.67 -0.49
C HIS A 118 -12.60 1.08 -0.82
N TYR A 119 -12.73 -0.25 -0.76
CA TYR A 119 -14.02 -0.92 -0.93
C TYR A 119 -15.07 -0.46 0.11
N THR A 120 -14.68 -0.28 1.37
CA THR A 120 -15.62 0.22 2.41
C THR A 120 -16.14 1.62 2.07
N VAL A 121 -15.28 2.50 1.55
CA VAL A 121 -15.64 3.90 1.29
C VAL A 121 -16.40 4.06 -0.04
N HIS A 122 -16.01 3.30 -1.07
CA HIS A 122 -16.47 3.51 -2.45
C HIS A 122 -17.34 2.36 -2.99
N SER A 123 -17.45 1.24 -2.28
CA SER A 123 -18.10 -0.01 -2.74
C SER A 123 -17.41 -0.68 -3.94
N GLU A 124 -16.16 -0.31 -4.21
CA GLU A 124 -15.29 -0.89 -5.23
C GLU A 124 -13.82 -0.72 -4.85
N GLU A 125 -12.94 -1.53 -5.43
CA GLU A 125 -11.48 -1.29 -5.37
C GLU A 125 -11.06 -0.25 -6.42
N PRO A 126 -9.87 0.38 -6.28
CA PRO A 126 -9.28 1.14 -7.36
C PRO A 126 -9.26 0.34 -8.66
N GLU A 127 -9.52 1.00 -9.79
CA GLU A 127 -9.35 0.35 -11.10
C GLU A 127 -7.88 -0.06 -11.32
N ILE A 128 -6.97 0.84 -10.95
CA ILE A 128 -5.52 0.64 -11.06
C ILE A 128 -4.82 1.28 -9.85
N THR A 129 -3.82 0.59 -9.31
CA THR A 129 -2.76 1.18 -8.47
C THR A 129 -1.38 0.97 -9.08
N PHE A 130 -1.28 0.13 -10.10
CA PHE A 130 -0.09 -0.09 -10.90
C PHE A 130 -0.49 -0.48 -12.34
N PRO A 131 0.30 -0.14 -13.37
CA PRO A 131 1.36 0.86 -13.35
C PRO A 131 0.79 2.28 -13.53
N THR A 132 1.59 3.29 -13.21
CA THR A 132 1.41 4.66 -13.70
C THR A 132 1.94 4.78 -15.13
N GLY A 133 2.02 6.00 -15.67
CA GLY A 133 2.64 6.26 -16.97
C GLY A 133 4.16 6.45 -16.93
N LEU A 134 4.85 5.99 -15.87
CA LEU A 134 6.31 6.09 -15.77
C LEU A 134 6.96 5.28 -16.91
N LEU A 135 7.67 5.96 -17.81
CA LEU A 135 8.44 5.29 -18.86
C LEU A 135 9.93 5.30 -18.54
N ALA A 136 10.52 4.11 -18.51
CA ALA A 136 11.95 3.91 -18.28
C ALA A 136 12.44 2.61 -18.93
N PRO A 137 13.75 2.48 -19.21
CA PRO A 137 14.29 1.28 -19.86
C PRO A 137 14.04 -0.03 -19.10
N ASN A 138 13.93 0.02 -17.76
CA ASN A 138 13.70 -1.15 -16.90
C ASN A 138 12.30 -1.10 -16.24
N MET A 139 11.35 -0.37 -16.85
CA MET A 139 9.98 -0.34 -16.36
C MET A 139 9.37 -1.75 -16.42
N ASP A 140 8.52 -2.05 -15.46
CA ASP A 140 7.74 -3.26 -15.51
C ASP A 140 6.71 -3.20 -16.65
N THR A 141 6.39 -4.34 -17.23
CA THR A 141 5.44 -4.49 -18.34
C THR A 141 4.19 -5.28 -17.96
N ASP A 142 4.05 -5.62 -16.68
CA ASP A 142 2.87 -6.28 -16.15
C ASP A 142 1.58 -5.47 -16.38
N PRO A 143 0.44 -6.16 -16.55
CA PRO A 143 -0.82 -5.50 -16.86
C PRO A 143 -1.31 -4.62 -15.72
N ALA A 144 -2.08 -3.60 -16.08
CA ALA A 144 -2.66 -2.67 -15.11
C ALA A 144 -3.64 -3.36 -14.16
N ASN A 145 -3.45 -3.17 -12.86
CA ASN A 145 -4.19 -3.83 -11.79
C ASN A 145 -4.21 -2.99 -10.50
N CYS A 146 -5.11 -3.35 -9.59
CA CYS A 146 -5.05 -2.94 -8.19
C CYS A 146 -4.21 -3.95 -7.40
N LEU A 147 -3.07 -3.49 -6.87
CA LEU A 147 -2.11 -4.30 -6.12
C LEU A 147 -1.86 -3.72 -4.72
N ASP A 148 -2.15 -2.44 -4.51
CA ASP A 148 -1.89 -1.70 -3.29
C ASP A 148 -3.18 -1.56 -2.47
N TYR A 149 -3.13 -1.94 -1.19
CA TYR A 149 -4.31 -1.94 -0.32
C TYR A 149 -4.04 -1.32 1.04
N ILE A 150 -5.10 -0.74 1.63
CA ILE A 150 -5.18 -0.45 3.07
C ILE A 150 -6.33 -1.30 3.61
N TRP A 151 -6.01 -2.29 4.41
CA TRP A 151 -6.95 -3.13 5.13
C TRP A 151 -7.10 -2.66 6.57
N TYR A 152 -8.31 -2.77 7.12
CA TYR A 152 -8.56 -2.49 8.53
C TYR A 152 -9.39 -3.57 9.21
N ARG A 153 -9.21 -3.70 10.52
CA ARG A 153 -9.97 -4.58 11.41
C ARG A 153 -10.18 -3.88 12.76
N GLY A 154 -11.27 -4.23 13.45
CA GLY A 154 -11.59 -3.74 14.79
C GLY A 154 -12.57 -2.57 14.78
N ASN A 155 -12.63 -1.85 15.91
CA ASN A 155 -13.40 -0.63 16.10
C ASN A 155 -12.65 0.60 15.55
N ILE A 156 -12.35 0.54 14.26
CA ILE A 156 -11.78 1.62 13.46
C ILE A 156 -12.64 1.81 12.22
N LYS A 157 -12.91 3.06 11.85
CA LYS A 157 -13.81 3.40 10.74
C LYS A 157 -13.11 4.29 9.74
N PRO A 158 -13.01 3.90 8.45
CA PRO A 158 -12.55 4.82 7.43
C PRO A 158 -13.64 5.87 7.14
N LEU A 159 -13.22 7.12 7.00
CA LEU A 159 -14.07 8.27 6.67
C LEU A 159 -13.99 8.65 5.19
N ASN A 160 -12.83 8.40 4.59
CA ASN A 160 -12.51 8.72 3.19
C ASN A 160 -11.35 7.83 2.73
N CYS A 161 -11.19 7.60 1.42
CA CYS A 161 -10.04 6.90 0.85
C CYS A 161 -9.75 7.49 -0.54
N GLN A 162 -8.50 7.80 -0.85
CA GLN A 162 -8.12 8.46 -2.09
C GLN A 162 -6.83 7.87 -2.65
N ILE A 163 -6.75 7.85 -3.98
CA ILE A 163 -5.53 7.55 -4.72
C ILE A 163 -4.68 8.83 -4.83
N PHE A 164 -3.36 8.70 -4.71
CA PHE A 164 -2.41 9.78 -4.98
C PHE A 164 -1.20 9.29 -5.78
N GLY A 165 -0.36 10.22 -6.27
CA GLY A 165 0.80 9.87 -7.09
C GLY A 165 0.44 9.49 -8.54
N ASN A 166 -0.82 9.66 -8.94
CA ASN A 166 -1.35 9.34 -10.26
C ASN A 166 -1.22 10.49 -11.29
N LYS A 167 -0.34 11.48 -11.03
CA LYS A 167 -0.06 12.60 -11.93
C LYS A 167 1.41 12.61 -12.34
N CYS A 168 1.67 12.90 -13.61
CA CYS A 168 3.02 13.09 -14.12
C CYS A 168 3.58 14.48 -13.79
N LEU A 169 4.88 14.66 -14.03
CA LEU A 169 5.50 15.98 -14.06
C LEU A 169 4.91 16.83 -15.19
N GLU A 170 4.64 18.10 -14.89
CA GLU A 170 4.14 19.06 -15.88
C GLU A 170 5.11 19.24 -17.06
N THR A 171 6.42 19.11 -16.80
CA THR A 171 7.48 19.27 -17.80
C THR A 171 7.78 18.00 -18.60
N ASP A 172 7.38 16.83 -18.09
CA ASP A 172 7.64 15.54 -18.73
C ASP A 172 6.52 14.54 -18.37
N PRO A 173 5.58 14.27 -19.30
CA PRO A 173 4.43 13.40 -19.04
C PRO A 173 4.81 11.92 -18.85
N THR A 174 6.09 11.57 -19.07
CA THR A 174 6.61 10.21 -18.90
C THR A 174 7.26 9.99 -17.53
N ILE A 175 7.34 11.04 -16.69
CA ILE A 175 7.82 10.93 -15.31
C ILE A 175 6.63 11.00 -14.35
N TYR A 176 6.46 9.94 -13.57
CA TYR A 176 5.59 9.88 -12.40
C TYR A 176 6.43 9.76 -11.11
N PRO A 177 5.86 10.04 -9.93
CA PRO A 177 6.60 9.93 -8.67
C PRO A 177 7.02 8.48 -8.38
N SER A 178 6.22 7.51 -8.79
CA SER A 178 6.47 6.06 -8.80
C SER A 178 5.71 5.43 -9.98
N ASP A 179 6.02 4.20 -10.33
CA ASP A 179 5.17 3.35 -11.18
C ASP A 179 3.94 2.84 -10.43
N HIS A 180 3.92 2.91 -9.09
CA HIS A 180 2.70 2.69 -8.31
C HIS A 180 1.97 4.02 -8.02
N MET A 181 0.69 3.90 -7.68
CA MET A 181 -0.15 4.92 -7.08
C MET A 181 -0.33 4.59 -5.59
N GLY A 182 -0.28 5.60 -4.73
CA GLY A 182 -0.48 5.40 -3.30
C GLY A 182 -1.95 5.51 -2.90
N LEU A 183 -2.31 4.93 -1.77
CA LEU A 183 -3.61 5.11 -1.12
C LEU A 183 -3.46 5.93 0.16
N VAL A 184 -4.40 6.82 0.43
CA VAL A 184 -4.50 7.58 1.68
C VAL A 184 -5.93 7.60 2.20
N SER A 185 -6.10 7.41 3.49
CA SER A 185 -7.40 7.38 4.14
C SER A 185 -7.38 8.09 5.48
N ASP A 186 -8.46 8.81 5.77
CA ASP A 186 -8.75 9.33 7.11
C ASP A 186 -9.53 8.26 7.90
N PHE A 187 -9.07 7.94 9.10
CA PHE A 187 -9.68 6.97 9.99
C PHE A 187 -10.17 7.62 11.27
N GLU A 188 -11.22 7.02 11.84
CA GLU A 188 -11.78 7.35 13.14
C GLU A 188 -11.61 6.17 14.11
N ILE A 189 -11.14 6.46 15.33
CA ILE A 189 -10.96 5.50 16.42
C ILE A 189 -11.63 6.00 17.71
N TYR A 190 -12.16 5.09 18.52
CA TYR A 190 -12.99 5.37 19.71
C TYR A 190 -12.38 4.84 21.01
#